data_AF-A0A7Y4XJP7-F1
#
_entry.id   AF-A0A7Y4XJP7-F1
#
_cell.length_a   1.000
_cell.length_b   1.000
_cell.length_c   1.000
_cell.angle_alpha   90.00
_cell.angle_beta   90.00
_cell.angle_gamma   90.00
#
_symmetry.space_group_name_H-M   'P 1'
#
loop_
_entity.id
_entity.type
_entity.pdbx_description
1 polymer ?
#
loop_
_entity_poly.entity_id
_entity_poly.type
_entity_poly.pdbx_seq_one_letter_code
_entity_poly.pdbx_strand_id
1 'polypeptide(L)' 'MATTASQTWHPDTDATPTPRDVAAMAEVLEGRHGIHAAEVADFFASYHGEKGDAGRAWAWSGVAELVRNRERARLERN' A
#
# COMPACT_ATOMS: atom_id res chain seq x y z
N MET A 1 -6.89 32.31 -6.86
CA MET A 1 -6.66 31.53 -5.62
C MET A 1 -7.39 30.21 -5.80
N ALA A 2 -6.67 29.08 -5.87
CA ALA A 2 -7.28 27.77 -6.03
C ALA A 2 -7.66 27.23 -4.65
N THR A 3 -8.96 27.06 -4.41
CA THR A 3 -9.50 26.45 -3.20
C THR A 3 -9.05 25.00 -3.16
N THR A 4 -8.08 24.66 -2.31
CA THR A 4 -7.76 23.28 -1.98
C THR A 4 -8.99 22.70 -1.29
N ALA A 5 -9.76 21.88 -2.01
CA ALA A 5 -10.82 21.11 -1.41
C ALA A 5 -10.20 20.21 -0.33
N SER A 6 -10.45 20.53 0.93
CA SER A 6 -10.21 19.60 2.03
C SER A 6 -11.10 18.39 1.76
N GLN A 7 -10.51 17.30 1.26
CA GLN A 7 -11.18 16.01 1.26
C GLN A 7 -11.41 15.62 2.72
N THR A 8 -12.61 15.92 3.21
CA THR A 8 -13.08 15.44 4.50
C THR A 8 -13.11 13.92 4.42
N TRP A 9 -12.24 13.25 5.18
CA TRP A 9 -12.27 11.79 5.30
C TRP A 9 -13.60 11.38 5.93
N HIS A 10 -14.36 10.55 5.22
CA HIS A 10 -15.64 10.02 5.69
C HIS A 10 -15.44 8.54 6.08
N PRO A 11 -15.60 8.18 7.37
CA PRO A 11 -15.37 6.81 7.85
C PRO A 11 -16.35 5.79 7.26
N ASP A 12 -17.51 6.24 6.79
CA ASP A 12 -18.56 5.38 6.23
C ASP A 12 -18.40 5.09 4.73
N THR A 13 -17.39 5.68 4.08
CA THR A 13 -17.11 5.39 2.67
C THR A 13 -16.28 4.12 2.58
N ASP A 14 -16.71 3.16 1.75
CA ASP A 14 -15.89 2.00 1.39
C ASP A 14 -14.59 2.50 0.74
N ALA A 15 -13.53 2.50 1.53
CA ALA A 15 -12.21 2.97 1.16
C ALA A 15 -11.28 1.80 0.79
N THR A 16 -11.86 0.64 0.47
CA THR A 16 -11.09 -0.54 0.04
C THR A 16 -10.34 -0.20 -1.25
N PRO A 17 -8.99 -0.24 -1.26
CA PRO A 17 -8.22 0.11 -2.45
C PRO A 17 -8.52 -0.86 -3.59
N THR A 18 -8.64 -0.33 -4.81
CA THR A 18 -8.76 -1.18 -6.00
C THR A 18 -7.40 -1.86 -6.29
N PRO A 19 -7.36 -2.92 -7.10
CA PRO A 19 -6.09 -3.52 -7.52
C PRO A 19 -5.15 -2.51 -8.20
N ARG A 20 -5.70 -1.49 -8.86
CA ARG A 20 -4.92 -0.41 -9.49
C ARG A 20 -4.28 0.50 -8.44
N ASP A 21 -5.00 0.79 -7.36
CA ASP A 21 -4.48 1.59 -6.25
C ASP A 21 -3.34 0.85 -5.55
N VAL A 22 -3.52 -0.44 -5.28
CA VAL A 22 -2.48 -1.33 -4.72
C VAL A 22 -1.22 -1.33 -5.61
N ALA A 23 -1.38 -1.41 -6.93
CA ALA A 23 -0.26 -1.36 -7.86
C ALA A 23 0.47 0.00 -7.83
N ALA A 24 -0.26 1.11 -7.80
CA ALA A 24 0.33 2.44 -7.71
C ALA A 24 1.06 2.66 -6.37
N MET A 25 0.50 2.18 -5.26
CA MET A 25 1.16 2.19 -3.95
C MET A 25 2.46 1.39 -3.97
N ALA A 26 2.45 0.18 -4.56
CA ALA A 26 3.63 -0.64 -4.71
C ALA A 26 4.72 0.06 -5.54
N GLU A 27 4.36 0.69 -6.67
CA GLU A 27 5.33 1.44 -7.51
C GLU A 27 6.00 2.58 -6.76
N VAL A 28 5.23 3.35 -5.98
CA VAL A 28 5.77 4.44 -5.17
C VAL A 28 6.73 3.90 -4.10
N LEU A 29 6.35 2.81 -3.43
CA LEU A 29 7.21 2.22 -2.41
C LEU A 29 8.49 1.64 -3.01
N GLU A 30 8.40 0.90 -4.12
CA GLU A 30 9.56 0.39 -4.83
C GLU A 30 10.51 1.51 -5.25
N GLY A 31 9.99 2.63 -5.77
CA GLY A 31 10.79 3.77 -6.20
C GLY A 31 11.47 4.53 -5.04
N ARG A 32 10.81 4.63 -3.87
CA ARG A 32 11.33 5.40 -2.72
C ARG A 32 12.15 4.59 -1.73
N HIS A 33 11.82 3.31 -1.58
CA HIS A 33 12.37 2.45 -0.54
C HIS A 33 13.18 1.27 -1.10
N GLY A 34 13.12 1.02 -2.42
CA GLY A 34 13.88 -0.04 -3.07
C GLY A 34 13.62 -1.39 -2.41
N ILE A 35 14.70 -2.04 -1.94
CA ILE A 35 14.65 -3.36 -1.28
C ILE A 35 13.80 -3.40 0.01
N HIS A 36 13.51 -2.24 0.62
CA HIS A 36 12.73 -2.14 1.85
C HIS A 36 11.23 -1.93 1.59
N ALA A 37 10.80 -1.84 0.33
CA ALA A 37 9.42 -1.50 -0.02
C ALA A 37 8.40 -2.48 0.59
N ALA A 38 8.69 -3.79 0.56
CA ALA A 38 7.81 -4.80 1.14
C ALA A 38 7.72 -4.69 2.68
N GLU A 39 8.85 -4.41 3.34
CA GLU A 39 8.93 -4.28 4.81
C GLU A 39 8.17 -3.05 5.30
N VAL A 40 8.25 -1.94 4.56
CA VAL A 40 7.48 -0.72 4.84
C VAL A 40 5.97 -0.97 4.69
N ALA A 41 5.55 -1.72 3.67
CA ALA A 41 4.15 -2.10 3.51
C ALA A 41 3.66 -3.01 4.65
N ASP A 42 4.45 -4.00 5.07
CA ASP A 42 4.15 -4.87 6.22
C ASP A 42 4.04 -4.09 7.54
N PHE A 43 4.88 -3.06 7.73
CA PHE A 43 4.79 -2.17 8.88
C PHE A 43 3.40 -1.50 8.95
N PHE A 44 2.94 -0.94 7.82
CA PHE A 44 1.61 -0.33 7.78
C PHE A 44 0.49 -1.35 7.96
N ALA A 45 0.63 -2.55 7.41
CA ALA A 45 -0.33 -3.63 7.62
C ALA A 45 -0.48 -3.96 9.11
N SER A 46 0.65 -4.16 9.81
CA SER A 46 0.69 -4.42 11.25
C SER A 46 0.10 -3.26 12.06
N TYR A 47 0.52 -2.03 11.75
CA TYR A 47 0.04 -0.83 12.43
C TYR A 47 -1.48 -0.66 12.35
N HIS A 48 -2.07 -0.89 11.17
CA HIS A 48 -3.52 -0.81 10.99
C HIS A 48 -4.24 -2.01 11.64
N GLY A 49 -3.65 -3.20 11.58
CA GLY A 49 -4.19 -4.39 12.25
C GLY A 49 -4.28 -4.22 13.76
N GLU A 50 -3.22 -3.71 14.40
CA GLU A 50 -3.19 -3.42 15.84
C GLU A 50 -4.23 -2.37 16.26
N LYS A 51 -4.60 -1.48 15.35
CA LYS A 51 -5.63 -0.45 15.55
C LYS A 51 -7.05 -0.93 15.23
N GLY A 52 -7.22 -2.19 14.82
CA GLY A 52 -8.51 -2.76 14.43
C GLY A 52 -9.01 -2.31 13.06
N ASP A 53 -8.16 -1.68 12.24
CA ASP A 53 -8.47 -1.27 10.87
C ASP A 53 -8.11 -2.40 9.90
N ALA A 54 -8.92 -3.47 9.93
CA ALA A 54 -8.67 -4.68 9.16
C ALA A 54 -8.66 -4.44 7.63
N GLY A 55 -9.46 -3.48 7.15
CA GLY A 55 -9.52 -3.14 5.73
C GLY A 55 -8.20 -2.52 5.24
N ARG A 56 -7.67 -1.53 5.96
CA ARG A 56 -6.36 -0.96 5.63
C ARG A 56 -5.22 -1.94 5.87
N ALA A 57 -5.30 -2.75 6.92
CA ALA A 57 -4.31 -3.79 7.17
C ALA A 57 -4.20 -4.75 5.98
N TRP A 58 -5.35 -5.25 5.49
CA TRP A 58 -5.42 -6.15 4.34
C TRP A 58 -4.88 -5.50 3.06
N ALA A 59 -5.23 -4.25 2.80
CA ALA A 59 -4.73 -3.53 1.64
C ALA A 59 -3.20 -3.42 1.64
N TRP A 60 -2.61 -3.07 2.78
CA TRP A 60 -1.16 -2.99 2.92
C TRP A 60 -0.47 -4.36 2.82
N SER A 61 -1.10 -5.43 3.31
CA SER A 61 -0.61 -6.80 3.06
C SER A 61 -0.58 -7.14 1.56
N GLY A 62 -1.62 -6.75 0.82
CA GLY A 62 -1.66 -6.92 -0.64
C GLY A 62 -0.55 -6.15 -1.37
N VAL A 63 -0.23 -4.92 -0.92
CA VAL A 63 0.91 -4.15 -1.44
C VAL A 63 2.23 -4.88 -1.17
N ALA A 64 2.44 -5.36 0.06
CA ALA A 64 3.66 -6.06 0.44
C ALA A 64 3.86 -7.35 -0.40
N GLU A 65 2.80 -8.11 -0.61
CA GLU A 65 2.82 -9.31 -1.46
C GLU A 65 3.17 -8.96 -2.92
N LEU A 66 2.55 -7.91 -3.47
CA LEU A 66 2.83 -7.48 -4.84
C LEU A 66 4.30 -7.07 -5.03
N VAL A 67 4.85 -6.30 -4.08
CA VAL A 67 6.27 -5.91 -4.12
C VAL A 67 7.17 -7.14 -4.10
N ARG A 68 6.95 -8.09 -3.19
CA ARG A 68 7.71 -9.35 -3.11
C ARG A 68 7.65 -10.16 -4.40
N ASN A 69 6.46 -10.23 -5.01
CA ASN A 69 6.28 -10.94 -6.28
C ASN A 69 7.07 -10.27 -7.41
N ARG A 70 7.08 -8.92 -7.47
CA ARG A 70 7.89 -8.16 -8.43
C ARG A 70 9.39 -8.33 -8.19
N GLU A 71 9.82 -8.35 -6.93
CA GLU A 71 11.21 -8.61 -6.53
C GLU A 71 11.65 -10.01 -6.96
N ARG A 72 10.86 -11.04 -6.64
CA ARG A 72 11.12 -12.42 -7.07
C ARG A 72 11.23 -12.51 -8.59
N ALA A 73 10.29 -11.91 -9.32
CA ALA A 73 10.32 -11.89 -10.78
C ALA A 73 11.53 -11.15 -11.34
N ARG A 74 12.08 -10.13 -10.64
CA ARG A 74 13.33 -9.48 -11.03
C ARG A 74 14.54 -10.40 -10.84
N LEU A 75 14.57 -11.15 -9.74
CA LEU A 75 15.64 -12.12 -9.46
C LEU A 75 15.63 -13.31 -10.43
N GLU A 76 14.46 -13.80 -10.82
CA GLU A 76 14.32 -14.91 -11.79
C GLU A 76 14.71 -14.53 -13.23
N ARG A 77 14.75 -13.24 -13.56
CA ARG A 77 15.14 -12.73 -14.89
C ARG A 77 16.62 -12.41 -15.05
N ASN A 78 17.40 -12.52 -13.98
CA ASN A 78 18.85 -12.24 -13.94
C ASN A 78 19.65 -13.54 -13.82
#